data_AF-E2C812-F1
#
_entry.id   AF-E2C812-F1
#
_cell.length_a   1.000
_cell.length_b   1.000
_cell.length_c   1.000
_cell.angle_alpha   90.00
_cell.angle_beta   90.00
_cell.angle_gamma   90.00
#
_symmetry.space_group_name_H-M   'P 1'
#
loop_
_entity.id
_entity.type
_entity.pdbx_description
1 polymer ?
#
loop_
_entity_poly.entity_id
_entity_poly.type
_entity_poly.pdbx_seq_one_letter_code
_entity_poly.pdbx_strand_id
1 'polypeptide(L)'
;MNVIGVRVKIFEEERCIYKREIVKSDENDLKTLLRDLREVQSAVNEFLTTLIQQQEASGSAQNTTDRSTLDVESDSSTDEDEEEEEETQVNPKKCKLI
;
A
#
# COMPACT_ATOMS: atom_id res chain seq x y z
N MET A 1 -6.82 -0.90 -31.39
CA MET A 1 -8.03 -1.25 -30.61
C MET A 1 -8.11 -0.29 -29.44
N ASN A 2 -9.11 0.61 -29.44
CA ASN A 2 -9.40 1.44 -28.28
C ASN A 2 -10.00 0.55 -27.20
N VAL A 3 -9.27 0.38 -26.10
CA VAL A 3 -9.86 -0.23 -24.92
C VAL A 3 -10.75 0.82 -24.30
N ILE A 4 -12.05 0.57 -24.29
CA ILE A 4 -12.97 1.31 -23.46
C ILE A 4 -12.99 0.52 -22.15
N GLY A 5 -12.24 0.98 -21.14
CA GLY A 5 -12.05 0.23 -19.90
C GLY A 5 -10.78 0.61 -19.14
N VAL A 6 -10.47 -0.15 -18.08
CA VAL A 6 -9.27 0.04 -17.25
C VAL A 6 -8.25 -1.03 -17.62
N ARG A 7 -7.04 -0.60 -17.97
CA ARG A 7 -5.91 -1.51 -18.26
C ARG A 7 -4.73 -1.15 -17.38
N VAL A 8 -4.16 -2.16 -16.73
CA VAL A 8 -2.91 -2.05 -15.98
C VAL A 8 -1.90 -3.04 -16.50
N LYS A 9 -0.65 -2.59 -16.57
CA LYS A 9 0.51 -3.40 -16.86
C LYS A 9 1.60 -3.05 -15.86
N ILE A 10 2.27 -4.06 -15.30
CA ILE A 10 3.46 -3.89 -14.46
C ILE A 10 4.61 -4.51 -15.22
N PHE A 11 5.70 -3.76 -15.31
CA PHE A 11 6.91 -4.17 -15.98
C PHE A 11 8.03 -4.31 -14.98
N GLU A 12 8.85 -5.34 -15.17
CA GLU A 12 10.17 -5.45 -14.60
C GLU A 12 11.15 -5.22 -15.76
N GLU A 13 11.89 -4.11 -15.70
CA GLU A 13 12.69 -3.62 -16.83
C GLU A 13 11.83 -3.47 -18.10
N GLU A 14 12.10 -4.27 -19.14
CA GLU A 14 11.35 -4.29 -20.40
C GLU A 14 10.31 -5.42 -20.47
N ARG A 15 10.25 -6.30 -19.45
CA ARG A 15 9.36 -7.46 -19.44
C ARG A 15 8.05 -7.13 -18.72
N CYS A 16 6.92 -7.35 -19.40
CA CYS A 16 5.59 -7.26 -18.78
C CYS A 16 5.36 -8.48 -17.87
N ILE A 17 5.46 -8.30 -16.55
CA ILE A 17 5.28 -9.37 -15.57
C ILE A 17 3.83 -9.49 -15.08
N TYR A 18 3.02 -8.45 -15.28
CA TYR A 18 1.60 -8.47 -14.94
C TYR A 18 0.81 -7.65 -15.96
N LYS A 19 -0.36 -8.16 -16.35
CA LYS A 19 -1.31 -7.45 -17.20
C LYS A 19 -2.72 -7.78 -16.76
N ARG A 20 -3.52 -6.75 -16.49
CA ARG A 20 -4.95 -6.88 -16.22
C ARG A 20 -5.72 -5.87 -17.05
N GLU A 21 -6.86 -6.30 -17.57
CA GLU A 21 -7.74 -5.48 -18.39
C GLU A 21 -9.17 -5.75 -17.99
N ILE A 22 -9.87 -4.71 -17.57
CA ILE A 22 -11.31 -4.72 -17.34
C ILE A 22 -11.96 -4.03 -18.53
N VAL A 23 -12.71 -4.82 -19.30
CA VAL A 23 -13.49 -4.32 -20.43
C VAL A 23 -14.73 -3.62 -19.89
N LYS A 24 -14.99 -2.40 -20.34
CA LYS A 24 -16.16 -1.64 -19.91
C LYS A 24 -17.44 -2.35 -20.35
N SER A 25 -18.38 -2.54 -19.43
CA SER A 25 -19.77 -2.86 -19.77
C SER A 25 -20.44 -1.61 -20.35
N ASP A 26 -21.33 -1.78 -21.33
CA ASP A 26 -21.91 -0.74 -22.21
C ASP A 26 -22.53 0.48 -21.49
N GLU A 27 -22.72 0.43 -20.17
CA GLU A 27 -23.15 1.56 -19.36
C GLU A 27 -21.97 2.49 -19.01
N ASN A 28 -22.04 3.74 -19.49
CA ASN A 28 -21.19 4.85 -19.06
C ASN A 28 -21.54 5.29 -17.63
N ASP A 29 -21.42 4.39 -16.67
CA ASP A 29 -21.74 4.60 -15.27
C ASP A 29 -20.47 4.87 -14.45
N LEU A 30 -20.44 6.01 -13.75
CA LEU A 30 -19.34 6.37 -12.84
C LEU A 30 -19.18 5.36 -11.71
N LYS A 31 -20.29 4.78 -11.21
CA LYS A 31 -20.24 3.80 -10.12
C LYS A 31 -19.56 2.52 -10.57
N THR A 32 -19.83 2.07 -11.80
CA THR A 32 -19.12 0.97 -12.46
C THR A 32 -17.62 1.27 -12.57
N LEU A 33 -17.24 2.45 -13.07
CA LEU A 33 -15.82 2.83 -13.14
C LEU A 33 -15.14 2.81 -11.77
N LEU A 34 -15.78 3.36 -10.73
CA LEU A 34 -15.22 3.36 -9.37
C LEU A 34 -15.03 1.95 -8.82
N ARG A 35 -15.97 1.04 -9.09
CA ARG A 35 -15.85 -0.37 -8.71
C ARG A 35 -14.68 -1.02 -9.45
N ASP A 36 -14.59 -0.84 -10.76
CA ASP A 36 -13.55 -1.44 -11.59
C ASP A 36 -12.16 -0.92 -11.19
N LEU A 37 -12.04 0.37 -10.85
CA LEU A 37 -10.79 0.94 -10.31
C LEU A 37 -10.39 0.31 -8.96
N ARG A 38 -11.35 0.11 -8.05
CA ARG A 38 -11.09 -0.57 -6.76
C ARG A 38 -10.66 -2.01 -6.97
N GLU A 39 -11.30 -2.72 -7.88
CA GLU A 39 -10.94 -4.11 -8.22
C GLU A 39 -9.51 -4.19 -8.77
N VAL A 40 -9.15 -3.32 -9.70
CA VAL A 40 -7.79 -3.23 -10.24
C VAL A 40 -6.79 -2.88 -9.15
N GLN A 41 -7.11 -1.93 -8.27
CA GLN A 41 -6.26 -1.57 -7.13
C GLN A 41 -6.00 -2.78 -6.23
N SER A 42 -7.04 -3.49 -5.81
CA SER A 42 -6.91 -4.70 -4.98
C SER A 42 -6.04 -5.76 -5.67
N ALA A 43 -6.24 -5.98 -6.96
CA ALA A 43 -5.48 -6.96 -7.72
C ALA A 43 -3.99 -6.60 -7.90
N VAL A 44 -3.69 -5.32 -8.06
CA VAL A 44 -2.30 -4.82 -8.09
C VAL A 44 -1.65 -5.01 -6.72
N ASN A 45 -2.35 -4.67 -5.64
CA ASN A 45 -1.84 -4.84 -4.28
C ASN A 45 -1.56 -6.31 -3.95
N GLU A 46 -2.47 -7.21 -4.32
CA GLU A 46 -2.27 -8.65 -4.16
C GLU A 46 -1.06 -9.15 -4.93
N PHE A 47 -0.90 -8.71 -6.19
CA PHE A 47 0.26 -9.07 -7.01
C PHE A 47 1.57 -8.58 -6.40
N LEU A 48 1.64 -7.31 -5.98
CA LEU A 48 2.84 -6.75 -5.35
C LEU A 48 3.15 -7.43 -4.01
N THR A 49 2.12 -7.75 -3.22
CA THR A 49 2.28 -8.50 -1.96
C THR A 49 2.87 -9.88 -2.23
N THR A 50 2.41 -10.57 -3.28
CA THR A 50 2.96 -11.87 -3.69
C THR A 50 4.43 -11.77 -4.08
N LEU A 51 4.82 -10.70 -4.80
CA LEU A 51 6.23 -10.49 -5.16
C LEU A 51 7.12 -10.26 -3.94
N ILE A 52 6.66 -9.45 -2.97
CA ILE A 52 7.41 -9.20 -1.73
C ILE A 52 7.59 -10.51 -0.94
N GLN A 53 6.52 -11.28 -0.78
CA GLN A 53 6.58 -12.57 -0.07
C GLN A 53 7.52 -13.57 -0.75
N GLN A 54 7.54 -13.61 -2.09
CA GLN A 54 8.48 -14.45 -2.83
C GLN A 54 9.93 -14.00 -2.62
N GLN A 55 10.18 -12.69 -2.57
CA GLN A 55 11.51 -12.15 -2.30
C GLN A 55 11.98 -12.51 -0.88
N GLU A 56 11.12 -12.36 0.13
CA GLU A 56 11.43 -12.72 1.52
C GLU A 56 11.70 -14.23 1.67
N ALA A 57 10.88 -15.07 1.02
CA ALA A 57 11.08 -16.52 1.00
C ALA A 57 12.40 -16.91 0.30
N SER A 58 12.77 -16.20 -0.78
CA SER A 58 14.03 -16.43 -1.49
C SER A 58 15.25 -15.89 -0.72
N GLY A 59 15.11 -14.81 0.04
CA GLY A 59 16.17 -14.17 0.82
C GLY A 59 16.47 -14.85 2.16
N SER A 60 15.57 -15.71 2.65
CA SER A 60 15.77 -16.48 3.88
C SER A 60 16.95 -17.46 3.81
N ALA A 61 17.46 -17.79 2.60
CA ALA A 61 18.64 -18.63 2.43
C ALA A 61 19.99 -17.87 2.42
N GLN A 62 20.02 -16.53 2.47
CA GLN A 62 21.26 -15.76 2.30
C GLN A 62 21.66 -14.83 3.45
N ASN A 63 20.91 -14.78 4.56
CA ASN A 63 21.25 -13.92 5.70
C ASN A 63 21.68 -14.74 6.93
N THR A 64 22.78 -15.51 6.83
CA THR A 64 23.48 -16.05 8.01
C THR A 64 24.99 -15.93 7.88
N THR A 65 25.52 -14.75 7.58
CA THR A 65 26.92 -14.33 7.87
C THR A 65 26.92 -12.81 7.69
N ASP A 66 26.63 -12.01 8.72
CA ASP A 66 27.68 -11.40 9.53
C ASP A 66 27.17 -11.10 10.95
N ARG A 67 27.54 -11.99 11.87
CA ARG A 67 27.55 -11.73 13.31
C ARG A 67 28.77 -10.87 13.62
N SER A 68 28.63 -9.55 13.58
CA SER A 68 29.60 -8.64 14.22
C SER A 68 29.05 -8.23 15.58
N THR A 69 29.50 -8.95 16.60
CA THR A 69 29.33 -8.64 18.02
C THR A 69 30.02 -7.32 18.36
N LEU A 70 29.26 -6.30 18.76
CA LEU A 70 29.76 -5.23 19.63
C LEU A 70 28.71 -4.97 20.71
N ASP A 71 28.97 -5.62 21.84
CA ASP A 71 28.70 -5.16 23.21
C ASP A 71 28.36 -3.67 23.32
N VAL A 72 27.13 -3.34 23.71
CA VAL A 72 26.84 -2.15 24.51
C VAL A 72 25.78 -2.53 25.53
N GLU A 73 26.16 -2.30 26.78
CA GLU A 73 25.54 -2.78 28.01
C GLU A 73 24.13 -2.22 28.25
N SER A 74 23.36 -3.06 28.92
CA SER A 74 22.08 -2.82 29.57
C SER A 74 22.09 -1.57 30.46
N ASP A 75 21.07 -0.72 30.35
CA ASP A 75 20.48 -0.09 31.54
C ASP A 75 18.96 0.06 31.40
N SER A 76 18.28 -0.28 32.48
CA SER A 76 16.85 -0.47 32.60
C SER A 76 16.25 0.71 33.35
N SER A 77 15.12 1.24 32.89
CA SER A 77 14.14 1.82 33.81
C SER A 77 12.76 1.82 33.18
N THR A 78 11.95 0.88 33.65
CA THR A 78 10.49 0.87 33.59
C THR A 78 9.95 2.09 34.34
N ASP A 79 8.99 2.80 33.76
CA ASP A 79 7.96 3.51 34.53
C ASP A 79 6.64 3.45 33.73
N GLU A 80 5.61 2.96 34.39
CA GLU A 80 4.21 2.92 33.95
C GLU A 80 3.51 4.25 34.34
N ASP A 81 2.22 4.34 34.03
CA ASP A 81 1.23 5.38 34.42
C ASP A 81 1.17 6.63 33.52
N GLU A 82 0.02 7.20 33.13
CA GLU A 82 -1.42 6.87 33.26
C GLU A 82 -2.16 7.82 32.26
N GLU A 83 -3.44 7.56 32.07
CA GLU A 83 -4.42 8.23 31.21
C GLU A 83 -4.54 9.76 31.42
N GLU A 84 -4.91 10.52 30.37
CA GLU A 84 -6.02 11.48 30.43
C GLU A 84 -6.38 12.03 29.03
N GLU A 85 -7.67 11.90 28.69
CA GLU A 85 -8.33 12.63 27.63
C GLU A 85 -8.43 14.13 27.99
N GLU A 86 -8.12 15.04 27.07
CA GLU A 86 -8.75 16.36 27.13
C GLU A 86 -9.03 16.94 25.73
N GLU A 87 -10.32 17.15 25.50
CA GLU A 87 -10.89 17.90 24.39
C GLU A 87 -10.42 19.36 24.38
N THR A 88 -10.50 19.97 23.20
CA THR A 88 -10.61 21.40 22.84
C THR A 88 -9.54 21.77 21.80
N GLN A 89 -9.82 22.40 20.67
CA GLN A 89 -10.66 23.58 20.52
C GLN A 89 -11.03 23.77 19.04
N VAL A 90 -12.33 23.96 18.80
CA VAL A 90 -12.93 24.33 17.51
C VAL A 90 -12.51 25.75 17.13
N ASN A 91 -12.12 26.00 15.87
CA ASN A 91 -12.14 27.36 15.33
C ASN A 91 -12.54 27.38 13.84
N PRO A 92 -13.78 27.76 13.52
CA PRO A 92 -14.25 27.85 12.13
C PRO A 92 -13.86 29.21 11.52
N LYS A 93 -12.92 29.22 10.58
CA LYS A 93 -12.70 30.40 9.73
C LYS A 93 -13.84 30.53 8.72
N LYS A 94 -14.76 31.45 9.03
CA LYS A 94 -15.85 31.91 8.16
C LYS A 94 -15.29 32.40 6.82
N CYS A 95 -15.59 31.70 5.73
CA CYS A 95 -15.46 32.26 4.38
C CYS A 95 -16.71 33.10 4.08
N LYS A 96 -16.54 34.41 3.90
CA LYS A 96 -17.54 35.26 3.24
C LYS A 96 -17.50 34.94 1.75
N LEU A 97 -18.63 34.49 1.21
CA LEU A 97 -18.87 34.51 -0.24
C LEU A 97 -19.32 35.94 -0.59
N ILE A 98 -18.63 36.57 -1.55
CA ILE A 98 -19.13 37.76 -2.25
C ILE A 98 -19.95 37.26 -3.43
#